data_AF-A0AAN4ZD63-F1
#
_entry.id   AF-A0AAN4ZD63-F1
#
_cell.length_a   1.000
_cell.length_b   1.000
_cell.length_c   1.000
_cell.angle_alpha   90.00
_cell.angle_beta   90.00
_cell.angle_gamma   90.00
#
_symmetry.space_group_name_H-M   'P 1'
#
loop_
_entity.id
_entity.type
_entity.pdbx_description
1 polymer ?
#
loop_
_entity_poly.entity_id
_entity_poly.type
_entity_poly.pdbx_seq_one_letter_code
_entity_poly.pdbx_strand_id
1 'polypeptide(L)'
;QILREQLDNEDVHCGAMCSQLRNGKKCVYRMGEDPEKDGVLIDASKDDLHVRMVFKCIHRGKALFTKVRKNLDRPFARKLSPKIIVIELPLSNSVVWPHANDSSSLAYFATGMKLRVLDLDTLEFLPDLSFGEYADGKAMVRREVYSLKAVIDGT
;
A
#
# COMPACT_ATOMS: atom_id res chain seq x y z
N GLN A 1 -27.10 3.28 3.06
CA GLN A 1 -25.81 2.59 2.91
C GLN A 1 -26.12 1.14 2.60
N ILE A 2 -25.91 0.69 1.37
CA ILE A 2 -26.17 -0.71 1.01
C ILE A 2 -25.01 -1.51 1.60
N LEU A 3 -25.26 -2.27 2.67
CA LEU A 3 -24.32 -3.30 3.10
C LEU A 3 -24.42 -4.43 2.08
N ARG A 4 -23.33 -4.66 1.33
CA ARG A 4 -23.19 -5.88 0.53
C ARG A 4 -23.12 -7.06 1.48
N GLU A 5 -23.77 -8.16 1.13
CA GLU A 5 -23.58 -9.42 1.83
C GLU A 5 -22.15 -9.92 1.66
N GLN A 6 -21.54 -10.37 2.75
CA GLN A 6 -20.24 -11.02 2.72
C GLN A 6 -20.37 -12.36 1.99
N LEU A 7 -19.47 -12.62 1.04
CA LEU A 7 -19.48 -13.86 0.27
C LEU A 7 -18.91 -15.02 1.09
N ASP A 8 -19.26 -16.25 0.70
CA ASP A 8 -18.70 -17.44 1.33
C ASP A 8 -17.18 -17.49 1.21
N ASN A 9 -16.50 -17.79 2.33
CA ASN A 9 -15.04 -17.83 2.45
C ASN A 9 -14.35 -16.49 2.09
N GLU A 10 -15.04 -15.36 2.27
CA GLU A 10 -14.47 -14.02 2.17
C GLU A 10 -13.91 -13.58 3.54
N ASP A 11 -12.67 -13.08 3.54
CA ASP A 11 -12.09 -12.33 4.65
C ASP A 11 -12.16 -10.84 4.34
N VAL A 12 -12.67 -10.04 5.29
CA VAL A 12 -12.68 -8.58 5.20
C VAL A 12 -11.44 -8.02 5.90
N HIS A 13 -10.70 -7.20 5.17
CA HIS A 13 -9.52 -6.48 5.63
C HIS A 13 -9.84 -5.00 5.85
N CYS A 14 -8.91 -4.30 6.51
CA CYS A 14 -9.05 -2.86 6.68
C CYS A 14 -9.04 -2.12 5.33
N GLY A 15 -9.67 -0.94 5.28
CA GLY A 15 -9.73 -0.12 4.07
C GLY A 15 -10.72 -0.62 3.03
N ALA A 16 -11.78 -1.33 3.44
CA ALA A 16 -12.78 -1.93 2.55
C ALA A 16 -12.17 -2.84 1.47
N MET A 17 -11.16 -3.60 1.88
CA MET A 17 -10.51 -4.61 1.04
C MET A 17 -10.98 -5.99 1.47
N CYS A 18 -11.07 -6.91 0.53
CA CYS A 18 -11.56 -8.25 0.75
C CYS A 18 -10.60 -9.27 0.15
N SER A 19 -10.62 -10.49 0.66
CA SER A 19 -9.95 -11.62 0.02
C SER A 19 -10.79 -12.88 0.08
N GLN A 20 -10.72 -13.70 -0.96
CA GLN A 20 -11.46 -14.95 -1.02
C GLN A 20 -10.56 -16.07 -1.55
N LEU A 21 -10.71 -17.28 -1.00
CA LEU A 21 -10.04 -18.47 -1.54
C LEU A 21 -10.93 -19.07 -2.64
N ARG A 22 -10.43 -19.11 -3.88
CA ARG A 22 -11.11 -19.71 -5.03
C ARG A 22 -10.20 -20.73 -5.71
N ASN A 23 -10.66 -21.97 -5.83
CA ASN A 23 -9.91 -23.07 -6.45
C ASN A 23 -8.48 -23.21 -5.88
N GLY A 24 -8.34 -23.05 -4.56
CA GLY A 24 -7.05 -23.10 -3.85
C GLY A 24 -6.16 -21.88 -4.01
N LYS A 25 -6.57 -20.84 -4.76
CA LYS A 25 -5.82 -19.60 -4.94
C LYS A 25 -6.50 -18.44 -4.22
N LYS A 26 -5.70 -17.57 -3.61
CA LYS A 26 -6.21 -16.37 -2.94
C LYS A 26 -6.45 -15.29 -3.98
N CYS A 27 -7.65 -14.71 -4.00
CA CYS A 27 -8.00 -13.52 -4.79
C CYS A 27 -8.24 -12.37 -3.81
N VAL A 28 -7.74 -11.17 -4.12
CA VAL A 28 -8.04 -9.95 -3.35
C VAL A 28 -8.79 -8.95 -4.21
N TYR A 29 -9.75 -8.22 -3.64
CA TYR A 29 -10.58 -7.23 -4.34
C TYR A 29 -11.09 -6.16 -3.37
N ARG A 30 -11.67 -5.07 -3.87
CA ARG A 30 -12.31 -4.04 -3.03
C ARG A 30 -13.77 -4.41 -2.74
N MET A 31 -14.31 -4.00 -1.60
CA MET A 31 -15.64 -4.41 -1.13
C MET A 31 -16.80 -4.08 -2.10
N GLY A 32 -16.63 -3.14 -3.02
CA GLY A 32 -17.62 -2.80 -4.06
C GLY A 32 -17.36 -3.39 -5.44
N GLU A 33 -16.30 -4.17 -5.60
CA GLU A 33 -15.88 -4.74 -6.89
C GLU A 33 -16.43 -6.15 -7.10
N ASP A 34 -16.51 -6.56 -8.38
CA ASP A 34 -16.81 -7.93 -8.78
C ASP A 34 -15.53 -8.77 -8.71
N PRO A 35 -15.41 -9.74 -7.78
CA PRO A 35 -14.18 -10.52 -7.62
C PRO A 35 -13.77 -11.30 -8.87
N GLU A 36 -14.70 -11.57 -9.81
CA GLU A 36 -14.42 -12.28 -11.05
C GLU A 36 -13.80 -11.39 -12.12
N LYS A 37 -14.15 -10.10 -12.12
CA LYS A 37 -13.72 -9.14 -13.14
C LYS A 37 -12.55 -8.30 -12.66
N ASP A 38 -12.63 -7.83 -11.42
CA ASP A 38 -11.75 -6.82 -10.85
C ASP A 38 -10.71 -7.44 -9.89
N GLY A 39 -10.94 -8.68 -9.47
CA GLY A 39 -10.11 -9.38 -8.50
C GLY A 39 -8.66 -9.58 -8.95
N VAL A 40 -7.73 -9.33 -8.02
CA VAL A 40 -6.30 -9.60 -8.19
C VAL A 40 -5.99 -10.97 -7.63
N LEU A 41 -5.70 -11.91 -8.53
CA LEU A 41 -5.21 -13.23 -8.16
C LEU A 41 -3.81 -13.13 -7.56
N ILE A 42 -3.63 -13.71 -6.38
CA ILE A 42 -2.34 -13.83 -5.71
C ILE A 42 -1.65 -15.09 -6.24
N ASP A 43 -0.72 -14.89 -7.17
CA ASP A 43 0.03 -15.91 -7.90
C ASP A 43 1.40 -16.22 -7.26
N ALA A 44 1.54 -15.99 -5.96
CA ALA A 44 2.72 -16.32 -5.18
C ALA A 44 2.53 -17.61 -4.38
N SER A 45 3.58 -18.42 -4.23
CA SER A 45 3.51 -19.60 -3.38
C SER A 45 3.33 -19.22 -1.91
N LYS A 46 2.88 -20.16 -1.08
CA LYS A 46 2.83 -19.95 0.38
C LYS A 46 4.23 -19.66 0.95
N ASP A 47 5.28 -20.19 0.34
CA ASP A 47 6.66 -19.97 0.76
C ASP A 47 7.13 -18.54 0.41
N ASP A 48 6.68 -18.02 -0.74
CA ASP A 48 6.92 -16.64 -1.17
C ASP A 48 6.18 -15.63 -0.29
N LEU A 49 4.94 -15.96 0.09
CA LEU A 49 4.10 -15.20 1.01
C LEU A 49 4.49 -15.53 2.46
N HIS A 50 5.65 -15.03 2.88
CA HIS A 50 6.13 -15.22 4.23
C HIS A 50 5.11 -14.79 5.29
N VAL A 51 5.09 -15.49 6.44
CA VAL A 51 4.20 -15.26 7.61
C VAL A 51 4.14 -13.80 8.09
N ARG A 52 5.12 -12.97 7.75
CA ARG A 52 5.21 -11.55 8.16
C ARG A 52 4.79 -10.55 7.07
N MET A 53 4.28 -11.03 5.94
CA MET A 53 3.69 -10.18 4.91
C MET A 53 2.23 -9.91 5.24
N VAL A 54 1.85 -8.64 5.20
CA VAL A 54 0.49 -8.19 5.47
C VAL A 54 -0.03 -7.53 4.20
N PHE A 55 -1.13 -8.04 3.66
CA PHE A 55 -1.85 -7.38 2.56
C PHE A 55 -2.38 -6.03 3.04
N LYS A 56 -2.24 -4.99 2.22
CA LYS A 56 -2.64 -3.64 2.58
C LYS A 56 -3.71 -3.06 1.69
N CYS A 57 -3.51 -3.11 0.38
CA CYS A 57 -4.47 -2.58 -0.58
C CYS A 57 -4.24 -3.13 -1.98
N ILE A 58 -5.19 -2.83 -2.86
CA ILE A 58 -5.03 -2.93 -4.30
C ILE A 58 -4.81 -1.53 -4.84
N HIS A 59 -3.84 -1.41 -5.74
CA HIS A 59 -3.59 -0.17 -6.45
C HIS A 59 -3.16 -0.47 -7.89
N ARG A 60 -3.84 0.14 -8.87
CA ARG A 60 -3.60 -0.05 -10.30
C ARG A 60 -3.52 -1.53 -10.72
N GLY A 61 -4.46 -2.33 -10.21
CA GLY A 61 -4.53 -3.77 -10.48
C GLY A 61 -3.42 -4.60 -9.84
N LYS A 62 -2.60 -4.01 -8.96
CA LYS A 62 -1.54 -4.69 -8.22
C LYS A 62 -1.90 -4.79 -6.74
N ALA A 63 -1.66 -5.94 -6.13
CA ALA A 63 -1.77 -6.14 -4.70
C ALA A 63 -0.50 -5.66 -4.00
N LEU A 64 -0.65 -4.78 -3.01
CA LEU A 64 0.45 -4.25 -2.21
C LEU A 64 0.49 -4.97 -0.86
N PHE A 65 1.64 -5.56 -0.57
CA PHE A 65 1.94 -6.21 0.71
C PHE A 65 3.02 -5.43 1.44
N THR A 66 2.95 -5.38 2.76
CA THR A 66 4.02 -4.84 3.60
C THR A 66 4.69 -5.93 4.41
N LYS A 67 6.00 -5.84 4.59
CA LYS A 67 6.79 -6.71 5.48
C LYS A 67 7.70 -5.85 6.35
N VAL A 68 7.58 -5.99 7.67
CA VAL A 68 8.46 -5.27 8.60
C VAL A 68 9.76 -6.05 8.81
N ARG A 69 10.91 -5.38 8.71
CA ARG A 69 12.25 -5.94 8.98
C ARG A 69 12.98 -5.13 10.04
N LYS A 70 13.58 -5.82 11.02
CA LYS A 70 14.30 -5.19 12.15
C LYS A 70 15.60 -4.52 11.72
N ASN A 71 16.33 -5.13 10.80
CA ASN A 71 17.68 -4.71 10.41
C ASN A 71 17.67 -4.05 9.02
N LEU A 72 16.69 -3.18 8.79
CA LEU A 72 16.55 -2.47 7.53
C LEU A 72 16.75 -0.98 7.78
N ASP A 73 17.70 -0.37 7.10
CA ASP A 73 18.04 1.05 7.31
C ASP A 73 17.03 1.98 6.63
N ARG A 74 16.54 1.58 5.45
CA ARG A 74 15.60 2.36 4.63
C ARG A 74 14.53 1.45 4.02
N PRO A 75 13.29 1.95 3.83
CA PRO A 75 12.28 1.18 3.14
C PRO A 75 12.72 0.88 1.70
N PHE A 76 12.27 -0.24 1.17
CA PHE A 76 12.42 -0.54 -0.26
C PHE A 76 11.25 -1.36 -0.75
N ALA A 77 10.95 -1.28 -2.04
CA ALA A 77 9.90 -2.04 -2.67
C ALA A 77 10.49 -2.98 -3.73
N ARG A 78 9.82 -4.11 -3.95
CA ARG A 78 10.18 -5.05 -5.01
C ARG A 78 8.94 -5.72 -5.58
N LYS A 79 9.01 -6.12 -6.84
CA LYS A 79 8.01 -7.01 -7.44
C LYS A 79 8.25 -8.42 -6.92
N LEU A 80 7.20 -9.06 -6.43
CA LEU A 80 7.19 -10.50 -6.19
C LEU A 80 6.65 -11.24 -7.43
N SER A 81 5.65 -10.65 -8.08
CA SER A 81 5.10 -11.07 -9.36
C SER A 81 4.63 -9.83 -10.14
N PRO A 82 4.17 -9.96 -11.40
CA PRO A 82 3.61 -8.83 -12.15
C PRO A 82 2.43 -8.13 -11.44
N LYS A 83 1.69 -8.87 -10.59
CA LYS A 83 0.52 -8.37 -9.86
C LYS A 83 0.78 -8.13 -8.37
N ILE A 84 1.96 -8.45 -7.85
CA ILE A 84 2.25 -8.36 -6.42
C ILE A 84 3.50 -7.50 -6.19
N ILE A 85 3.32 -6.43 -5.43
CA ILE A 85 4.40 -5.58 -4.94
C ILE A 85 4.55 -5.80 -3.43
N VAL A 86 5.78 -6.05 -3.01
CA VAL A 86 6.15 -6.17 -1.60
C VAL A 86 6.92 -4.93 -1.20
N ILE A 87 6.47 -4.30 -0.13
CA ILE A 87 7.05 -3.11 0.46
C ILE A 87 7.66 -3.51 1.79
N GLU A 88 8.96 -3.39 1.88
CA GLU A 88 9.70 -3.76 3.06
C GLU A 88 10.04 -2.51 3.86
N LEU A 89 9.61 -2.50 5.12
CA LEU A 89 9.69 -1.33 5.98
C LEU A 89 10.59 -1.61 7.18
N PRO A 90 11.40 -0.63 7.62
CA PRO A 90 12.11 -0.72 8.88
C PRO A 90 11.12 -0.90 10.04
N LEU A 91 11.56 -1.54 11.13
CA LEU A 91 10.76 -1.64 12.34
C LEU A 91 10.38 -0.24 12.82
N SER A 92 9.10 0.09 12.71
CA SER A 92 8.51 1.30 13.25
C SER A 92 7.23 0.92 14.00
N ASN A 93 6.94 1.64 15.08
CA ASN A 93 5.81 1.36 15.96
C ASN A 93 4.45 1.78 15.37
N SER A 94 4.38 2.16 14.09
CA SER A 94 3.17 2.72 13.49
C SER A 94 2.61 1.86 12.37
N VAL A 95 1.30 1.64 12.43
CA VAL A 95 0.51 1.02 11.37
C VAL A 95 0.62 1.88 10.11
N VAL A 96 1.10 1.25 9.03
CA VAL A 96 1.16 1.90 7.73
C VAL A 96 -0.15 1.68 6.99
N TRP A 97 -0.80 2.79 6.68
CA TRP A 97 -1.98 2.87 5.83
C TRP A 97 -1.54 3.40 4.47
N PRO A 98 -1.60 2.59 3.39
CA PRO A 98 -1.42 3.13 2.06
C PRO A 98 -2.63 3.97 1.70
N HIS A 99 -2.40 5.24 1.37
CA HIS A 99 -3.34 6.02 0.60
C HIS A 99 -2.89 5.98 -0.85
N ALA A 100 -3.79 5.58 -1.73
CA ALA A 100 -3.46 5.44 -3.14
C ALA A 100 -4.71 5.74 -3.97
N ASN A 101 -4.54 6.51 -5.02
CA ASN A 101 -5.55 6.77 -6.04
C ASN A 101 -5.09 6.07 -7.31
N ASP A 102 -5.91 5.17 -7.86
CA ASP A 102 -5.56 4.39 -9.05
C ASP A 102 -5.22 5.23 -10.29
N SER A 103 -5.56 6.53 -10.31
CA SER A 103 -5.13 7.45 -11.38
C SER A 103 -3.68 7.93 -11.29
N SER A 104 -2.96 7.64 -10.19
CA SER A 104 -1.57 8.03 -9.97
C SER A 104 -0.69 6.80 -9.79
N SER A 105 0.60 6.85 -10.18
CA SER A 105 1.58 5.80 -9.83
C SER A 105 2.02 5.84 -8.37
N LEU A 106 1.65 6.88 -7.63
CA LEU A 106 2.17 7.15 -6.30
C LEU A 106 1.34 6.45 -5.22
N ALA A 107 2.02 5.72 -4.35
CA ALA A 107 1.47 5.20 -3.10
C ALA A 107 2.07 5.93 -1.90
N TYR A 108 1.21 6.40 -1.00
CA TYR A 108 1.58 7.20 0.15
C TYR A 108 1.48 6.37 1.42
N PHE A 109 2.51 6.42 2.25
CA PHE A 109 2.63 5.64 3.49
C PHE A 109 2.91 6.58 4.66
N ALA A 110 1.94 6.74 5.56
CA ALA A 110 2.17 7.43 6.82
C ALA A 110 2.85 6.47 7.81
N THR A 111 4.00 6.87 8.37
CA THR A 111 4.77 6.10 9.34
C THR A 111 5.32 7.05 10.40
N GLY A 112 4.68 7.08 11.57
CA GLY A 112 5.00 8.05 12.62
C GLY A 112 4.86 9.49 12.12
N MET A 113 5.92 10.29 12.29
CA MET A 113 5.99 11.68 11.82
C MET A 113 6.48 11.81 10.36
N LYS A 114 6.48 10.74 9.58
CA LYS A 114 6.92 10.75 8.18
C LYS A 114 5.82 10.29 7.25
N LEU A 115 5.69 10.98 6.12
CA LEU A 115 4.95 10.57 4.94
C LEU A 115 5.97 10.13 3.88
N ARG A 116 5.94 8.85 3.55
CA ARG A 116 6.78 8.26 2.52
C ARG A 116 5.97 8.10 1.25
N VAL A 117 6.60 8.30 0.10
CA VAL A 117 5.94 8.13 -1.21
C VAL A 117 6.73 7.12 -2.02
N LEU A 118 6.05 6.10 -2.51
CA LEU A 118 6.60 5.11 -3.43
C LEU A 118 6.03 5.38 -4.82
N ASP A 119 6.89 5.54 -5.81
CA ASP A 119 6.48 5.45 -7.21
C ASP A 119 6.39 3.97 -7.60
N LEU A 120 5.21 3.51 -8.02
CA LEU A 120 4.95 2.11 -8.34
C LEU A 120 5.35 1.70 -9.76
N ASP A 121 5.74 2.66 -10.60
CA ASP A 121 6.27 2.40 -11.92
C ASP A 121 7.78 2.11 -11.84
N THR A 122 8.52 2.92 -11.05
CA THR A 122 9.97 2.75 -10.82
C THR A 122 10.31 1.86 -9.61
N LEU A 123 9.39 1.75 -8.64
CA LEU A 123 9.60 1.16 -7.31
C LEU A 123 10.60 1.90 -6.43
N GLU A 124 10.83 3.18 -6.72
CA GLU A 124 11.71 4.03 -5.93
C GLU A 124 10.91 4.84 -4.91
N PHE A 125 11.47 4.93 -3.69
CA PHE A 125 10.95 5.84 -2.68
C PHE A 125 11.44 7.25 -2.98
N LEU A 126 10.49 8.19 -3.10
CA LEU A 126 10.77 9.62 -3.17
C LEU A 126 11.24 10.13 -1.80
N PRO A 127 11.87 11.32 -1.73
CA PRO A 127 12.29 11.93 -0.47
C PRO A 127 11.16 11.97 0.58
N ASP A 128 11.49 11.57 1.81
CA ASP A 128 10.55 11.54 2.93
C ASP A 128 10.03 12.96 3.23
N LEU A 129 8.72 13.10 3.40
CA LEU A 129 8.11 14.31 3.93
C LEU A 129 7.93 14.15 5.43
N SER A 130 8.43 15.10 6.22
CA SER A 130 8.26 15.07 7.67
C SER A 130 7.10 15.97 8.08
N PHE A 131 6.22 15.46 8.95
CA PHE A 131 5.28 16.32 9.66
C PHE A 131 6.09 17.14 10.67
N GLY A 132 5.91 18.47 10.68
CA GLY A 132 6.60 19.31 11.65
C GLY A 132 6.16 18.99 13.07
N GLU A 133 7.06 19.13 14.04
CA GLU A 133 6.69 19.20 15.45
C GLU A 133 5.95 20.52 15.69
N TYR A 134 4.79 20.44 16.35
CA TYR A 134 3.99 21.61 16.68
C TYR A 134 4.51 22.24 17.97
N ALA A 135 4.77 23.55 17.96
CA ALA A 135 4.93 24.30 19.19
C ALA A 135 3.62 24.31 20.02
N ASP A 136 2.44 24.21 19.38
CA ASP A 136 1.16 24.59 20.00
C ASP A 136 -0.02 23.62 19.77
N GLY A 137 0.22 22.35 19.40
CA GLY A 137 -0.82 21.31 19.41
C GLY A 137 -1.92 21.34 18.31
N LYS A 138 -1.76 22.10 17.22
CA LYS A 138 -2.68 22.08 16.05
C LYS A 138 -1.93 21.74 14.76
N ALA A 139 -2.47 20.80 13.97
CA ALA A 139 -1.77 20.26 12.83
C ALA A 139 -1.61 21.23 11.62
N MET A 140 -0.39 21.35 11.10
CA MET A 140 0.05 22.09 9.90
C MET A 140 1.18 21.31 9.22
N VAL A 141 0.98 20.99 7.94
CA VAL A 141 1.99 20.33 7.09
C VAL A 141 3.14 21.30 6.82
N ARG A 142 4.34 21.03 7.36
CA ARG A 142 5.56 21.76 6.93
C ARG A 142 5.98 21.24 5.56
N ARG A 143 5.74 22.04 4.53
CA ARG A 143 6.41 21.87 3.22
C ARG A 143 7.86 22.35 3.38
N GLU A 144 8.82 21.44 3.36
CA GLU A 144 10.08 21.79 2.68
C GLU A 144 9.72 21.90 1.19
N VAL A 145 9.63 23.15 0.74
CA VAL A 145 9.27 23.48 -0.65
C VAL A 145 10.46 23.14 -1.53
N TYR A 146 10.53 21.89 -1.99
CA TYR A 146 11.03 21.63 -3.34
C TYR A 146 9.83 21.65 -4.28
N SER A 147 9.92 22.47 -5.31
CA SER A 147 8.86 22.80 -6.27
C SER A 147 8.31 21.55 -6.98
N LEU A 148 7.25 20.96 -6.42
CA LEU A 148 6.43 19.92 -7.07
C LEU A 148 5.79 20.37 -8.40
N LYS A 149 5.83 21.67 -8.72
CA LYS A 149 5.35 22.21 -10.00
C LYS A 149 6.28 21.92 -11.18
N ALA A 150 7.55 21.56 -10.95
CA ALA A 150 8.50 21.28 -12.02
C ALA A 150 8.44 19.83 -12.54
N VAL A 151 7.85 18.90 -11.78
CA VAL A 151 7.83 17.46 -12.13
C VAL A 151 6.54 17.06 -12.86
N ILE A 152 5.46 17.83 -12.70
CA ILE A 152 4.16 17.51 -13.32
C ILE A 152 3.98 18.22 -14.67
N ASP A 153 4.62 19.38 -14.88
CA ASP A 153 4.49 20.17 -16.13
C ASP A 153 5.66 19.96 -17.10
N GLY A 154 6.44 18.87 -16.96
CA GLY A 154 7.67 18.69 -17.73
C GLY A 154 8.20 17.26 -17.83
N THR A 155 7.40 16.30 -18.32
CA THR A 155 7.86 15.19 -19.19
C THR A 155 6.68 14.55 -19.91
#